data_AF-A0A8H5FRY6-F1
#
_entry.id   AF-A0A8H5FRY6-F1
#
_cell.length_a   1.000
_cell.length_b   1.000
_cell.length_c   1.000
_cell.angle_alpha   90.00
_cell.angle_beta   90.00
_cell.angle_gamma   90.00
#
_symmetry.space_group_name_H-M   'P 1'
#
loop_
_entity.id
_entity.type
_entity.pdbx_description
1 polymer ?
#
loop_
_entity_poly.entity_id
_entity_poly.type
_entity_poly.pdbx_seq_one_letter_code
_entity_poly.pdbx_strand_id
1 'polypeptide(L)'
;MHTTTFKLAALLFLFLLLRTLTMKLFLPLLTLLSTFDVDTYSAPMTRKEDINPYPDKPRLVFRKDGTFKITIFSDQHFGENPWDSWGPEHDASSINLMKTVLADEKPDYVSTVPSGDMITGENTFKENATKLIDQIVAPLNTLKIPFSTTQGNHDNQNNITHLDIIKREQAQAPLSYTRTSPPGVGGDKDDSDGDGVSRHGPGNCWVPIYQTQDAPSPSLILWFFDSRGGFIDTNPWHPVPQDSASNGLKGADDWVHESVAGWIESEVGRMDAAWGAADAQGDGKGRAALAFVHIPPHFAIDLQKNIDSGKEPGLNGAYAPVFVSPNLFYSYLLHFSAPASHPPIMVLHPTMYYPADQLGSGSAQASNPSTIGKDGSFWNALTGKVKNLKGVISGHDHGNEWCAREPTKKVIFCFDKHGGYGGYTQDGWGFGVRNLVFKSPKPDTEVDTWIRIEGGEEKARIVLGPDYN
;
A
#
# COMPACT_ATOMS: atom_id res chain seq x y z
N MET A 1 44.07 -4.73 78.81
CA MET A 1 42.59 -4.82 78.88
C MET A 1 42.12 -5.78 77.80
N HIS A 2 41.70 -6.97 78.23
CA HIS A 2 41.73 -8.24 77.50
C HIS A 2 40.43 -8.61 76.76
N THR A 3 39.59 -7.64 76.40
CA THR A 3 38.21 -7.91 75.94
C THR A 3 37.95 -7.73 74.44
N THR A 4 38.90 -7.20 73.67
CA THR A 4 38.72 -6.96 72.22
C THR A 4 39.26 -8.09 71.32
N THR A 5 40.26 -8.85 71.75
CA THR A 5 40.82 -9.96 70.96
C THR A 5 39.93 -11.22 70.96
N PHE A 6 39.10 -11.44 71.99
CA PHE A 6 38.18 -12.57 72.05
C PHE A 6 36.97 -12.43 71.10
N LYS A 7 36.52 -11.20 70.80
CA LYS A 7 35.36 -10.98 69.91
C LYS A 7 35.70 -11.19 68.44
N LEU A 8 36.93 -10.89 68.01
CA LEU A 8 37.35 -11.09 66.62
C LEU A 8 37.59 -12.58 66.30
N ALA A 9 38.13 -13.35 67.25
CA ALA A 9 38.34 -14.79 67.09
C ALA A 9 37.01 -15.56 67.01
N ALA A 10 36.01 -15.17 67.79
CA ALA A 10 34.67 -15.78 67.75
C ALA A 10 33.92 -15.51 66.44
N LEU A 11 34.07 -14.32 65.86
CA LEU A 11 33.46 -13.97 64.57
C LEU A 11 34.11 -14.74 63.40
N LEU A 12 35.44 -14.91 63.44
CA LEU A 12 36.17 -15.68 62.42
C LEU A 12 35.81 -17.17 62.48
N PHE A 13 35.65 -17.72 63.70
CA PHE A 13 35.23 -19.11 63.88
C PHE A 13 33.80 -19.36 63.39
N LEU A 14 32.89 -18.41 63.62
CA LEU A 14 31.51 -18.50 63.13
C LEU A 14 31.44 -18.43 61.60
N PHE A 15 32.28 -17.61 60.97
CA PHE A 15 32.38 -17.51 59.50
C PHE A 15 32.98 -18.78 58.87
N LEU A 16 33.97 -19.41 59.51
CA LEU A 16 34.56 -20.68 59.07
C LEU A 16 33.62 -21.87 59.29
N LEU A 17 32.81 -21.87 60.35
CA LEU A 17 31.75 -22.87 60.57
C LEU A 17 30.63 -22.74 59.53
N LEU A 18 30.20 -21.51 59.19
CA LEU A 18 29.17 -21.31 58.16
C LEU A 18 29.65 -21.72 56.77
N ARG A 19 30.92 -21.47 56.41
CA ARG A 19 31.50 -21.89 55.12
C ARG A 19 31.67 -23.41 55.00
N THR A 20 32.00 -24.10 56.09
CA THR A 20 32.15 -25.56 56.08
C THR A 20 30.80 -26.27 56.10
N LEU A 21 29.76 -25.66 56.67
CA LEU A 21 28.39 -26.17 56.63
C LEU A 21 27.72 -25.97 55.25
N THR A 22 27.96 -24.86 54.56
CA THR A 22 27.44 -24.63 53.20
C THR A 22 28.11 -25.51 52.13
N MET A 23 29.39 -25.85 52.27
CA MET A 23 30.04 -26.80 51.35
C MET A 23 29.66 -28.28 51.57
N LYS A 24 29.24 -28.68 52.78
CA LYS A 24 28.86 -30.07 53.07
C LYS A 24 27.40 -30.41 52.72
N LEU A 25 26.53 -29.40 52.56
CA LEU A 25 25.15 -29.59 52.09
C LEU A 25 25.03 -29.56 50.56
N PHE A 26 26.02 -29.02 49.82
CA PHE A 26 25.98 -28.93 48.36
C PHE A 26 26.67 -30.08 47.61
N LEU A 27 27.51 -30.88 48.28
CA LEU A 27 28.23 -31.97 47.62
C LEU A 27 27.45 -33.29 47.42
N PRO A 28 26.39 -33.65 48.19
CA PRO A 28 25.58 -34.83 47.87
C PRO A 28 24.41 -34.51 46.93
N LEU A 29 24.11 -33.23 46.64
CA LEU A 29 23.06 -32.85 45.68
C LEU A 29 23.56 -32.93 44.22
N LEU A 30 24.88 -32.96 44.00
CA LEU A 30 25.48 -33.06 42.66
C LEU A 30 25.68 -34.51 42.18
N THR A 31 25.44 -35.51 43.04
CA THR A 31 25.60 -36.95 42.71
C THR A 31 24.27 -37.71 42.63
N LEU A 32 23.12 -37.04 42.75
CA LEU A 32 21.78 -37.64 42.60
C LEU A 32 21.03 -37.11 41.36
N LEU A 33 21.77 -36.71 40.31
CA LEU A 33 21.22 -36.27 39.03
C LEU A 33 21.79 -37.06 37.83
N SER A 34 22.53 -38.15 38.08
CA SER A 34 23.22 -38.94 37.03
C SER A 34 22.50 -40.23 36.62
N THR A 35 21.20 -40.37 36.86
CA THR A 35 20.39 -41.47 36.29
C THR A 35 19.00 -40.95 35.91
N PHE A 36 18.94 -40.08 34.91
CA PHE A 36 17.78 -40.02 34.04
C PHE A 36 18.23 -40.56 32.70
N ASP A 37 17.63 -41.68 32.30
CA ASP A 37 17.70 -42.18 30.94
C ASP A 37 17.44 -41.00 30.01
N VAL A 38 18.38 -40.77 29.09
CA VAL A 38 18.15 -39.95 27.92
C VAL A 38 17.25 -40.78 27.01
N ASP A 39 15.99 -40.93 27.41
CA ASP A 39 14.93 -41.09 26.44
C ASP A 39 15.05 -39.88 25.53
N THR A 40 15.33 -40.14 24.26
CA THR A 40 15.26 -39.15 23.20
C THR A 40 13.83 -38.62 23.15
N TYR A 41 13.53 -37.65 24.01
CA TYR A 41 12.46 -36.70 23.81
C TYR A 41 12.87 -35.90 22.58
N SER A 42 12.50 -36.44 21.42
CA SER A 42 12.22 -35.64 20.25
C SER A 42 11.31 -34.52 20.76
N ALA A 43 11.86 -33.32 20.95
CA ALA A 43 11.06 -32.15 21.19
C ALA A 43 9.93 -32.18 20.14
N PRO A 44 8.65 -32.03 20.55
CA PRO A 44 7.60 -31.93 19.57
C PRO A 44 8.02 -30.83 18.62
N MET A 45 8.20 -31.19 17.34
CA MET A 45 8.51 -30.28 16.24
C MET A 45 7.76 -28.99 16.52
N THR A 46 8.49 -27.92 16.89
CA THR A 46 7.89 -26.64 17.22
C THR A 46 6.92 -26.33 16.11
N ARG A 47 5.62 -26.26 16.47
CA ARG A 47 4.56 -25.90 15.53
C ARG A 47 5.08 -24.68 14.79
N LYS A 48 5.30 -24.79 13.46
CA LYS A 48 5.73 -23.66 12.64
C LYS A 48 4.88 -22.48 13.07
N GLU A 49 5.53 -21.42 13.52
CA GLU A 49 4.83 -20.22 13.98
C GLU A 49 3.88 -19.82 12.84
N ASP A 50 2.57 -19.81 13.12
CA ASP A 50 1.60 -19.42 12.10
C ASP A 50 1.70 -17.90 11.96
N ILE A 51 2.57 -17.47 11.05
CA ILE A 51 2.84 -16.07 10.80
C ILE A 51 1.77 -15.41 9.91
N ASN A 52 0.70 -16.13 9.56
CA ASN A 52 -0.41 -15.55 8.79
C ASN A 52 -1.02 -14.36 9.58
N PRO A 53 -0.96 -13.13 9.04
CA PRO A 53 -1.47 -11.95 9.74
C PRO A 53 -3.00 -11.88 9.78
N TYR A 54 -3.68 -12.82 9.13
CA TYR A 54 -5.13 -12.88 9.01
C TYR A 54 -5.70 -14.22 9.51
N PRO A 55 -5.56 -14.54 10.81
CA PRO A 55 -6.03 -15.82 11.35
C PRO A 55 -7.56 -15.99 11.25
N ASP A 56 -8.31 -14.90 11.26
CA ASP A 56 -9.78 -14.89 11.26
C ASP A 56 -10.40 -14.67 9.88
N LYS A 57 -9.59 -14.53 8.82
CA LYS A 57 -10.08 -14.31 7.45
C LYS A 57 -10.01 -15.59 6.62
N PRO A 58 -10.85 -15.72 5.58
CA PRO A 58 -10.72 -16.80 4.62
C PRO A 58 -9.31 -16.87 4.02
N ARG A 59 -8.76 -18.06 3.80
CA ARG A 59 -7.50 -18.17 3.05
C ARG A 59 -7.77 -17.81 1.59
N LEU A 60 -6.92 -16.94 1.04
CA LEU A 60 -6.90 -16.66 -0.39
C LEU A 60 -6.17 -17.79 -1.09
N VAL A 61 -6.80 -18.36 -2.13
CA VAL A 61 -6.24 -19.50 -2.86
C VAL A 61 -6.30 -19.27 -4.36
N PHE A 62 -5.35 -19.86 -5.07
CA PHE A 62 -5.42 -19.97 -6.53
C PHE A 62 -6.67 -20.76 -6.94
N ARG A 63 -7.19 -20.47 -8.12
CA ARG A 63 -8.27 -21.24 -8.74
C ARG A 63 -7.82 -22.66 -9.04
N LYS A 64 -8.79 -23.55 -9.27
CA LYS A 64 -8.54 -24.96 -9.62
C LYS A 64 -7.72 -25.14 -10.91
N ASP A 65 -7.80 -24.18 -11.83
CA ASP A 65 -7.00 -24.16 -13.06
C ASP A 65 -5.58 -23.61 -12.85
N GLY A 66 -5.24 -23.21 -11.61
CA GLY A 66 -3.95 -22.65 -11.25
C GLY A 66 -3.84 -21.15 -11.45
N THR A 67 -4.89 -20.46 -11.91
CA THR A 67 -4.84 -19.01 -12.11
C THR A 67 -5.20 -18.22 -10.85
N PHE A 68 -4.73 -16.98 -10.77
CA PHE A 68 -5.20 -16.00 -9.78
C PHE A 68 -5.30 -14.63 -10.43
N LYS A 69 -6.47 -14.02 -10.38
CA LYS A 69 -6.76 -12.74 -11.04
C LYS A 69 -6.91 -11.61 -10.05
N ILE A 70 -6.19 -10.53 -10.31
CA ILE A 70 -6.24 -9.27 -9.60
C ILE A 70 -6.78 -8.20 -10.54
N THR A 71 -7.77 -7.43 -10.11
CA THR A 71 -8.22 -6.21 -10.78
C THR A 71 -7.90 -5.01 -9.90
N ILE A 72 -7.41 -3.92 -10.49
CA ILE A 72 -6.90 -2.73 -9.81
C ILE A 72 -7.72 -1.50 -10.20
N PHE A 73 -8.25 -0.79 -9.21
CA PHE A 73 -8.86 0.52 -9.36
C PHE A 73 -7.95 1.59 -8.72
N SER A 74 -7.68 2.67 -9.44
CA SER A 74 -6.86 3.76 -8.92
C SER A 74 -7.62 5.08 -9.00
N ASP A 75 -7.24 6.02 -8.13
CA ASP A 75 -7.62 7.43 -8.16
C ASP A 75 -9.12 7.63 -8.34
N GLN A 76 -9.88 7.17 -7.34
CA GLN A 76 -11.34 7.25 -7.36
C GLN A 76 -11.83 8.66 -7.02
N HIS A 77 -11.09 9.38 -6.16
CA HIS A 77 -11.32 10.78 -5.81
C HIS A 77 -12.74 11.10 -5.36
N PHE A 78 -13.32 10.24 -4.51
CA PHE A 78 -14.68 10.44 -4.02
C PHE A 78 -14.79 11.71 -3.17
N GLY A 79 -15.95 12.36 -3.25
CA GLY A 79 -16.26 13.54 -2.45
C GLY A 79 -15.56 14.82 -2.89
N GLU A 80 -15.12 14.88 -4.15
CA GLU A 80 -14.73 16.11 -4.81
C GLU A 80 -15.96 17.01 -5.09
N ASN A 81 -15.83 18.32 -4.92
CA ASN A 81 -16.90 19.31 -5.12
C ASN A 81 -18.29 18.90 -4.54
N PRO A 82 -18.41 18.49 -3.27
CA PRO A 82 -19.64 17.92 -2.72
C PRO A 82 -20.78 18.93 -2.52
N TRP A 83 -20.53 20.22 -2.77
CA TRP A 83 -21.51 21.31 -2.62
C TRP A 83 -22.39 21.55 -3.83
N ASP A 84 -22.15 20.87 -4.96
CA ASP A 84 -23.02 20.88 -6.13
C ASP A 84 -23.33 19.44 -6.64
N SER A 85 -24.04 19.32 -7.76
CA SER A 85 -24.44 18.01 -8.29
C SER A 85 -23.31 17.26 -9.00
N TRP A 86 -22.24 17.94 -9.42
CA TRP A 86 -21.16 17.34 -10.20
C TRP A 86 -20.43 16.26 -9.40
N GLY A 87 -20.05 16.56 -8.16
CA GLY A 87 -19.32 15.63 -7.28
C GLY A 87 -20.08 14.31 -7.05
N PRO A 88 -21.30 14.36 -6.50
CA PRO A 88 -22.12 13.16 -6.29
C PRO A 88 -22.43 12.37 -7.58
N GLU A 89 -22.58 13.04 -8.72
CA GLU A 89 -22.77 12.37 -10.02
C GLU A 89 -21.50 11.63 -10.49
N HIS A 90 -20.32 12.20 -10.23
CA HIS A 90 -19.03 11.58 -10.52
C HIS A 90 -18.74 10.39 -9.57
N ASP A 91 -19.03 10.52 -8.28
CA ASP A 91 -18.97 9.40 -7.31
C ASP A 91 -19.87 8.24 -7.79
N ALA A 92 -21.10 8.55 -8.21
CA ALA A 92 -22.04 7.55 -8.73
C ALA A 92 -21.54 6.89 -10.02
N SER A 93 -20.90 7.64 -10.91
CA SER A 93 -20.31 7.13 -12.15
C SER A 93 -19.13 6.19 -11.88
N SER A 94 -18.27 6.54 -10.91
CA SER A 94 -17.18 5.68 -10.44
C SER A 94 -17.72 4.36 -9.88
N ILE A 95 -18.79 4.39 -9.07
CA ILE A 95 -19.47 3.17 -8.60
C ILE A 95 -20.04 2.33 -9.75
N ASN A 96 -20.59 2.96 -10.79
CA ASN A 96 -21.11 2.24 -11.95
C ASN A 96 -20.01 1.55 -12.76
N LEU A 97 -18.87 2.21 -12.94
CA LEU A 97 -17.69 1.62 -13.55
C LEU A 97 -17.21 0.42 -12.73
N MET A 98 -17.06 0.58 -11.41
CA MET A 98 -16.69 -0.53 -10.51
C MET A 98 -17.63 -1.72 -10.66
N LYS A 99 -18.95 -1.51 -10.60
CA LYS A 99 -19.94 -2.59 -10.76
C LYS A 99 -19.81 -3.29 -12.10
N THR A 100 -19.62 -2.53 -13.18
CA THR A 100 -19.48 -3.06 -14.54
C THR A 100 -18.23 -3.93 -14.65
N VAL A 101 -17.08 -3.39 -14.26
CA VAL A 101 -15.79 -4.09 -14.30
C VAL A 101 -15.80 -5.32 -13.41
N LEU A 102 -16.29 -5.23 -12.17
CA LEU A 102 -16.30 -6.39 -11.26
C LEU A 102 -17.21 -7.52 -11.76
N ALA A 103 -18.32 -7.19 -12.43
CA ALA A 103 -19.23 -8.17 -13.03
C ALA A 103 -18.60 -8.88 -14.23
N ASP A 104 -17.85 -8.15 -15.06
CA ASP A 104 -17.20 -8.67 -16.26
C ASP A 104 -15.92 -9.45 -15.94
N GLU A 105 -15.02 -8.83 -15.18
CA GLU A 105 -13.67 -9.34 -14.92
C GLU A 105 -13.66 -10.48 -13.90
N LYS A 106 -14.60 -10.49 -12.94
CA LYS A 106 -14.72 -11.51 -11.87
C LYS A 106 -13.37 -11.82 -11.20
N PRO A 107 -12.71 -10.83 -10.60
CA PRO A 107 -11.42 -11.04 -9.94
C PRO A 107 -11.51 -11.98 -8.74
N ASP A 108 -10.41 -12.67 -8.44
CA ASP A 108 -10.26 -13.40 -7.17
C ASP A 108 -9.88 -12.46 -6.03
N TYR A 109 -9.25 -11.34 -6.39
CA TYR A 109 -8.80 -10.32 -5.48
C TYR A 109 -8.91 -8.96 -6.16
N VAL A 110 -9.41 -7.98 -5.45
CA VAL A 110 -9.24 -6.59 -5.87
C VAL A 110 -8.05 -6.07 -5.10
N SER A 111 -6.93 -5.92 -5.79
CA SER A 111 -5.98 -4.98 -5.25
C SER A 111 -6.63 -3.65 -5.47
N THR A 112 -6.57 -2.79 -4.47
CA THR A 112 -6.73 -1.38 -4.71
C THR A 112 -8.11 -1.02 -5.24
N VAL A 113 -9.10 -0.99 -4.36
CA VAL A 113 -10.10 0.08 -4.41
C VAL A 113 -9.80 0.94 -3.20
N PRO A 114 -8.97 1.97 -3.41
CA PRO A 114 -8.15 2.24 -4.59
C PRO A 114 -6.67 2.27 -4.26
N SER A 115 -5.85 2.31 -5.31
CA SER A 115 -4.40 2.30 -5.23
C SER A 115 -3.94 3.67 -4.76
N GLY A 116 -4.42 4.13 -3.59
CA GLY A 116 -4.39 5.52 -3.16
C GLY A 116 -5.45 6.40 -3.82
N ASP A 117 -5.61 7.59 -3.25
CA ASP A 117 -6.53 8.64 -3.64
C ASP A 117 -7.98 8.13 -3.79
N MET A 118 -8.47 7.48 -2.72
CA MET A 118 -9.87 7.04 -2.66
C MET A 118 -10.81 8.22 -2.55
N ILE A 119 -10.38 9.22 -1.81
CA ILE A 119 -11.15 10.39 -1.48
C ILE A 119 -10.33 11.62 -1.82
N THR A 120 -11.03 12.68 -2.22
CA THR A 120 -10.43 14.01 -2.35
C THR A 120 -10.50 14.72 -1.00
N GLY A 121 -9.66 14.28 -0.06
CA GLY A 121 -9.79 14.60 1.37
C GLY A 121 -9.87 16.10 1.66
N GLU A 122 -9.21 16.93 0.87
CA GLU A 122 -9.22 18.40 0.97
C GLU A 122 -10.57 19.05 0.63
N ASN A 123 -11.43 18.37 -0.15
CA ASN A 123 -12.77 18.84 -0.53
C ASN A 123 -13.87 18.30 0.39
N THR A 124 -13.63 17.17 1.06
CA THR A 124 -14.61 16.53 1.94
C THR A 124 -14.92 17.34 3.19
N PHE A 125 -15.97 16.98 3.92
CA PHE A 125 -16.26 17.54 5.24
C PHE A 125 -15.78 16.56 6.33
N LYS A 126 -15.01 17.06 7.30
CA LYS A 126 -14.43 16.25 8.39
C LYS A 126 -15.44 15.37 9.11
N GLU A 127 -16.67 15.85 9.26
CA GLU A 127 -17.74 15.16 9.99
C GLU A 127 -18.24 13.89 9.28
N ASN A 128 -18.02 13.78 7.97
CA ASN A 128 -18.58 12.69 7.17
C ASN A 128 -17.64 12.08 6.12
N ALA A 129 -16.39 12.55 5.99
CA ALA A 129 -15.42 12.06 5.01
C ALA A 129 -15.28 10.53 5.02
N THR A 130 -15.23 9.92 6.22
CA THR A 130 -15.14 8.45 6.35
C THR A 130 -16.35 7.70 5.78
N LYS A 131 -17.53 8.32 5.64
CA LYS A 131 -18.70 7.66 5.04
C LYS A 131 -18.55 7.43 3.54
N LEU A 132 -17.64 8.13 2.87
CA LEU A 132 -17.33 7.86 1.46
C LEU A 132 -16.69 6.47 1.31
N ILE A 133 -15.89 6.04 2.30
CA ILE A 133 -15.31 4.69 2.34
C ILE A 133 -16.41 3.62 2.29
N ASP A 134 -17.53 3.83 2.99
CA ASP A 134 -18.66 2.89 2.96
C ASP A 134 -19.19 2.69 1.54
N GLN A 135 -19.29 3.78 0.76
CA GLN A 135 -19.78 3.75 -0.62
C GLN A 135 -18.79 3.02 -1.53
N ILE A 136 -17.51 3.35 -1.38
CA ILE A 136 -16.41 2.79 -2.17
C ILE A 136 -16.30 1.27 -1.96
N VAL A 137 -16.43 0.77 -0.72
CA VAL A 137 -16.33 -0.67 -0.44
C VAL A 137 -17.64 -1.43 -0.67
N ALA A 138 -18.77 -0.74 -0.85
CA ALA A 138 -20.08 -1.38 -0.97
C ALA A 138 -20.19 -2.38 -2.15
N PRO A 139 -19.67 -2.11 -3.36
CA PRO A 139 -19.66 -3.10 -4.44
C PRO A 139 -18.87 -4.36 -4.08
N LEU A 140 -17.71 -4.21 -3.43
CA LEU A 140 -16.86 -5.34 -3.01
C LEU A 140 -17.53 -6.18 -1.93
N ASN A 141 -18.14 -5.54 -0.94
CA ASN A 141 -18.93 -6.19 0.09
C ASN A 141 -20.11 -6.98 -0.50
N THR A 142 -20.82 -6.38 -1.46
CA THR A 142 -21.97 -7.01 -2.14
C THR A 142 -21.54 -8.28 -2.90
N LEU A 143 -20.43 -8.20 -3.62
CA LEU A 143 -19.89 -9.32 -4.41
C LEU A 143 -19.02 -10.27 -3.59
N LYS A 144 -18.74 -9.94 -2.33
CA LYS A 144 -17.86 -10.69 -1.41
C LYS A 144 -16.46 -10.91 -1.99
N ILE A 145 -15.92 -9.88 -2.63
CA ILE A 145 -14.59 -9.93 -3.24
C ILE A 145 -13.56 -9.49 -2.19
N PRO A 146 -12.55 -10.32 -1.87
CA PRO A 146 -11.42 -9.92 -1.04
C PRO A 146 -10.62 -8.77 -1.64
N PHE A 147 -10.16 -7.83 -0.81
CA PHE A 147 -9.37 -6.71 -1.30
C PHE A 147 -8.40 -6.15 -0.27
N SER A 148 -7.45 -5.34 -0.72
CA SER A 148 -6.63 -4.44 0.12
C SER A 148 -6.52 -3.08 -0.54
N THR A 149 -6.16 -2.06 0.21
CA THR A 149 -5.94 -0.69 -0.26
C THR A 149 -4.53 -0.23 0.09
N THR A 150 -3.99 0.66 -0.74
CA THR A 150 -2.87 1.55 -0.37
C THR A 150 -3.44 2.94 -0.24
N GLN A 151 -2.88 3.78 0.62
CA GLN A 151 -3.33 5.16 0.75
C GLN A 151 -2.45 6.10 -0.10
N GLY A 152 -3.06 7.18 -0.60
CA GLY A 152 -2.42 8.20 -1.44
C GLY A 152 -2.33 9.58 -0.80
N ASN A 153 -1.85 10.57 -1.54
CA ASN A 153 -1.68 11.93 -0.99
C ASN A 153 -3.01 12.67 -0.76
N HIS A 154 -4.09 12.35 -1.47
CA HIS A 154 -5.42 12.90 -1.21
C HIS A 154 -6.14 12.21 -0.05
N ASP A 155 -5.64 11.05 0.37
CA ASP A 155 -6.15 10.28 1.49
C ASP A 155 -5.63 10.77 2.86
N ASN A 156 -4.71 11.74 2.87
CA ASN A 156 -4.18 12.36 4.09
C ASN A 156 -4.24 13.88 3.99
N GLN A 157 -5.36 14.43 4.45
CA GLN A 157 -5.73 15.83 4.31
C GLN A 157 -6.40 16.33 5.61
N ASN A 158 -6.75 17.60 5.65
CA ASN A 158 -7.26 18.31 6.82
C ASN A 158 -8.50 17.62 7.46
N ASN A 159 -9.29 16.94 6.62
CA ASN A 159 -10.55 16.33 6.98
C ASN A 159 -10.48 14.82 7.23
N ILE A 160 -9.36 14.17 6.90
CA ILE A 160 -9.25 12.71 6.89
C ILE A 160 -7.78 12.27 6.84
N THR A 161 -7.46 11.21 7.60
CA THR A 161 -6.11 10.61 7.60
C THR A 161 -6.13 9.22 6.99
N HIS A 162 -4.96 8.75 6.57
CA HIS A 162 -4.76 7.34 6.17
C HIS A 162 -5.27 6.36 7.23
N LEU A 163 -5.00 6.65 8.51
CA LEU A 163 -5.41 5.80 9.62
C LEU A 163 -6.93 5.75 9.78
N ASP A 164 -7.62 6.88 9.59
CA ASP A 164 -9.08 6.94 9.64
C ASP A 164 -9.72 6.11 8.52
N ILE A 165 -9.15 6.16 7.31
CA ILE A 165 -9.58 5.35 6.17
C ILE A 165 -9.41 3.87 6.48
N ILE A 166 -8.21 3.44 6.89
CA ILE A 166 -7.93 2.03 7.21
C ILE A 166 -8.88 1.53 8.31
N LYS A 167 -9.06 2.31 9.38
CA LYS A 167 -9.97 1.94 10.48
C LYS A 167 -11.41 1.81 10.01
N ARG A 168 -11.88 2.74 9.16
CA ARG A 168 -13.24 2.69 8.61
C ARG A 168 -13.43 1.50 7.68
N GLU A 169 -12.49 1.29 6.77
CA GLU A 169 -12.48 0.17 5.83
C GLU A 169 -12.56 -1.16 6.58
N GLN A 170 -11.69 -1.39 7.57
CA GLN A 170 -11.70 -2.61 8.38
C GLN A 170 -13.02 -2.81 9.14
N ALA A 171 -13.64 -1.71 9.59
CA ALA A 171 -14.92 -1.77 10.30
C ALA A 171 -16.10 -2.08 9.38
N GLN A 172 -16.06 -1.64 8.11
CA GLN A 172 -17.18 -1.80 7.17
C GLN A 172 -17.02 -2.96 6.18
N ALA A 173 -15.79 -3.45 5.99
CA ALA A 173 -15.49 -4.46 4.99
C ALA A 173 -14.82 -5.71 5.62
N PRO A 174 -15.61 -6.75 5.95
CA PRO A 174 -15.09 -7.98 6.55
C PRO A 174 -14.00 -8.68 5.72
N LEU A 175 -14.03 -8.50 4.38
CA LEU A 175 -13.08 -9.07 3.44
C LEU A 175 -11.98 -8.08 2.99
N SER A 176 -11.82 -6.95 3.68
CA SER A 176 -10.60 -6.15 3.58
C SER A 176 -9.44 -6.88 4.24
N TYR A 177 -8.29 -6.96 3.57
CA TYR A 177 -7.01 -7.45 4.07
C TYR A 177 -6.03 -6.28 4.30
N THR A 178 -6.49 -5.04 4.21
CA THR A 178 -5.70 -3.87 4.61
C THR A 178 -5.42 -3.95 6.11
N ARG A 179 -4.18 -3.67 6.51
CA ARG A 179 -3.77 -3.65 7.92
C ARG A 179 -2.97 -2.39 8.21
N THR A 180 -3.10 -1.93 9.44
CA THR A 180 -2.17 -0.94 9.98
C THR A 180 -0.77 -1.55 10.12
N SER A 181 0.22 -0.69 9.95
CA SER A 181 1.64 -1.01 10.10
C SER A 181 1.93 -1.45 11.53
N PRO A 182 2.91 -2.35 11.75
CA PRO A 182 3.41 -2.62 13.10
C PRO A 182 3.99 -1.36 13.75
N PRO A 183 4.08 -1.33 15.10
CA PRO A 183 4.69 -0.20 15.80
C PRO A 183 6.09 0.17 15.27
N GLY A 184 6.31 1.45 14.97
CA GLY A 184 7.58 1.97 14.48
C GLY A 184 7.87 1.74 12.98
N VAL A 185 6.86 1.32 12.22
CA VAL A 185 6.94 1.16 10.75
C VAL A 185 6.10 2.24 10.07
N GLY A 186 6.66 2.84 9.01
CA GLY A 186 5.98 3.83 8.18
C GLY A 186 6.15 5.29 8.63
N GLY A 187 7.01 5.56 9.61
CA GLY A 187 7.26 6.91 10.12
C GLY A 187 8.34 6.93 11.21
N ASP A 188 8.58 8.10 11.80
CA ASP A 188 9.48 8.26 12.94
C ASP A 188 8.86 7.68 14.22
N LYS A 189 9.69 7.35 15.22
CA LYS A 189 9.20 6.75 16.48
C LYS A 189 8.24 7.65 17.26
N ASP A 190 8.44 8.96 17.16
CA ASP A 190 7.60 9.97 17.82
C ASP A 190 6.35 10.32 17.00
N ASP A 191 6.21 9.71 15.82
CA ASP A 191 5.09 9.92 14.91
C ASP A 191 3.93 8.94 15.17
N SER A 192 3.51 8.81 16.43
CA SER A 192 2.34 7.99 16.80
C SER A 192 1.56 8.63 17.95
N ASP A 193 0.27 8.29 18.07
CA ASP A 193 -0.58 8.73 19.17
C ASP A 193 -0.41 7.84 20.43
N GLY A 194 0.78 7.27 20.61
CA GLY A 194 1.13 6.40 21.74
C GLY A 194 0.83 4.91 21.55
N ASP A 195 0.18 4.52 20.45
CA ASP A 195 -0.02 3.11 20.05
C ASP A 195 1.14 2.56 19.19
N GLY A 196 2.08 3.44 18.80
CA GLY A 196 3.23 3.13 17.96
C GLY A 196 2.93 3.07 16.46
N VAL A 197 1.66 3.21 16.04
CA VAL A 197 1.29 3.24 14.62
C VAL A 197 1.62 4.61 14.05
N SER A 198 2.35 4.63 12.93
CA SER A 198 2.74 5.87 12.24
C SER A 198 1.50 6.69 11.86
N ARG A 199 1.48 7.99 12.13
CA ARG A 199 0.42 8.89 11.62
C ARG A 199 0.60 9.21 10.15
N HIS A 200 1.84 9.23 9.66
CA HIS A 200 2.14 9.65 8.29
C HIS A 200 2.14 8.50 7.28
N GLY A 201 2.38 7.26 7.73
CA GLY A 201 2.41 6.08 6.86
C GLY A 201 1.87 4.81 7.52
N PRO A 202 0.63 4.81 8.04
CA PRO A 202 0.06 3.68 8.75
C PRO A 202 -0.24 2.46 7.86
N GLY A 203 -0.24 2.53 6.53
CA GLY A 203 -0.79 1.52 5.63
C GLY A 203 0.16 0.43 5.08
N ASN A 204 1.15 -0.07 5.84
CA ASN A 204 2.07 -1.10 5.36
C ASN A 204 1.64 -2.52 5.77
N CYS A 205 1.36 -3.39 4.80
CA CYS A 205 1.00 -4.78 5.08
C CYS A 205 1.40 -5.75 3.95
N TRP A 206 1.22 -7.05 4.20
CA TRP A 206 1.40 -8.08 3.19
C TRP A 206 0.33 -9.17 3.33
N VAL A 207 -0.05 -9.77 2.21
CA VAL A 207 -1.16 -10.74 2.10
C VAL A 207 -0.68 -12.05 1.49
N PRO A 208 -0.81 -13.20 2.20
CA PRO A 208 -0.45 -14.50 1.67
C PRO A 208 -1.56 -15.12 0.81
N ILE A 209 -1.19 -15.62 -0.37
CA ILE A 209 -2.07 -16.39 -1.26
C ILE A 209 -1.48 -17.79 -1.44
N TYR A 210 -2.32 -18.80 -1.27
CA TYR A 210 -1.92 -20.20 -1.20
C TYR A 210 -2.33 -20.96 -2.45
N GLN A 211 -1.57 -21.99 -2.83
CA GLN A 211 -1.97 -22.88 -3.92
C GLN A 211 -3.33 -23.55 -3.65
N THR A 212 -3.55 -24.01 -2.43
CA THR A 212 -4.78 -24.68 -1.98
C THR A 212 -5.14 -24.27 -0.55
N GLN A 213 -6.33 -24.65 -0.11
CA GLN A 213 -6.84 -24.36 1.24
C GLN A 213 -6.01 -25.01 2.36
N ASP A 214 -5.38 -26.14 2.08
CA ASP A 214 -4.59 -26.96 2.99
C ASP A 214 -3.08 -26.81 2.80
N ALA A 215 -2.64 -26.03 1.81
CA ALA A 215 -1.22 -25.82 1.54
C ALA A 215 -0.49 -25.28 2.80
N PRO A 216 0.69 -25.81 3.15
CA PRO A 216 1.40 -25.45 4.38
C PRO A 216 2.13 -24.10 4.31
N SER A 217 2.25 -23.53 3.11
CA SER A 217 2.92 -22.25 2.83
C SER A 217 2.27 -21.54 1.65
N PRO A 218 2.33 -20.20 1.58
CA PRO A 218 1.80 -19.45 0.46
C PRO A 218 2.70 -19.58 -0.78
N SER A 219 2.07 -19.44 -1.94
CA SER A 219 2.69 -19.43 -3.27
C SER A 219 2.95 -18.01 -3.78
N LEU A 220 2.21 -17.03 -3.27
CA LEU A 220 2.30 -15.63 -3.67
C LEU A 220 2.14 -14.74 -2.43
N ILE A 221 2.97 -13.71 -2.32
CA ILE A 221 2.83 -12.63 -1.34
C ILE A 221 2.52 -11.33 -2.07
N LEU A 222 1.40 -10.69 -1.74
CA LEU A 222 1.11 -9.32 -2.15
C LEU A 222 1.64 -8.37 -1.07
N TRP A 223 2.42 -7.36 -1.45
CA TRP A 223 2.93 -6.33 -0.56
C TRP A 223 2.24 -5.00 -0.83
N PHE A 224 1.84 -4.31 0.22
CA PHE A 224 1.19 -3.00 0.16
C PHE A 224 2.02 -2.01 0.98
N PHE A 225 2.45 -0.93 0.34
CA PHE A 225 3.32 0.06 0.95
C PHE A 225 2.67 1.42 0.95
N ASP A 226 2.73 2.07 2.11
CA ASP A 226 2.23 3.43 2.30
C ASP A 226 3.33 4.42 1.89
N SER A 227 3.10 5.08 0.76
CA SER A 227 3.98 6.14 0.24
C SER A 227 3.81 7.47 0.96
N ARG A 228 2.94 7.55 1.98
CA ARG A 228 2.64 8.76 2.73
C ARG A 228 2.02 9.83 1.81
N GLY A 229 2.51 11.06 1.85
CA GLY A 229 1.98 12.17 1.06
C GLY A 229 0.80 12.89 1.71
N GLY A 230 0.34 13.95 1.04
CA GLY A 230 -0.71 14.81 1.55
C GLY A 230 -0.20 15.85 2.55
N PHE A 231 -0.99 16.15 3.57
CA PHE A 231 -0.71 17.20 4.54
C PHE A 231 -0.81 16.73 5.98
N ILE A 232 0.05 17.28 6.82
CA ILE A 232 0.13 16.98 8.25
C ILE A 232 -0.05 18.25 9.08
N ASP A 233 -0.77 18.11 10.18
CA ASP A 233 -0.96 19.21 11.14
C ASP A 233 0.37 19.50 11.86
N THR A 234 0.82 20.75 11.78
CA THR A 234 2.07 21.18 12.42
C THR A 234 1.91 21.53 13.89
N ASN A 235 0.67 21.55 14.42
CA ASN A 235 0.41 21.91 15.80
C ASN A 235 -0.62 20.99 16.48
N PRO A 236 -0.17 19.88 17.11
CA PRO A 236 -1.07 18.96 17.80
C PRO A 236 -1.81 19.56 19.02
N TRP A 237 -1.45 20.77 19.46
CA TRP A 237 -2.03 21.44 20.63
C TRP A 237 -2.94 22.62 20.30
N HIS A 238 -2.99 23.05 19.04
CA HIS A 238 -3.77 24.22 18.62
C HIS A 238 -4.26 24.00 17.18
N PRO A 239 -5.54 23.61 16.99
CA PRO A 239 -6.09 23.45 15.65
C PRO A 239 -6.02 24.79 14.91
N VAL A 240 -5.44 24.75 13.71
CA VAL A 240 -5.28 25.95 12.89
C VAL A 240 -6.63 26.33 12.29
N PRO A 241 -7.03 27.62 12.32
CA PRO A 241 -8.26 28.09 11.68
C PRO A 241 -8.26 27.80 10.17
N GLN A 242 -9.44 27.41 9.68
CA GLN A 242 -9.74 26.90 8.33
C GLN A 242 -9.55 27.93 7.19
N ASP A 243 -9.14 29.17 7.49
CA ASP A 243 -9.13 30.31 6.57
C ASP A 243 -7.73 30.87 6.23
N SER A 244 -6.65 30.22 6.70
CA SER A 244 -5.29 30.65 6.36
C SER A 244 -4.84 30.02 5.04
N ALA A 245 -4.13 30.78 4.18
CA ALA A 245 -3.75 30.36 2.83
C ALA A 245 -2.85 29.09 2.73
N SER A 246 -2.46 28.50 3.86
CA SER A 246 -1.80 27.20 3.97
C SER A 246 -2.41 26.29 5.05
N ASN A 247 -3.56 26.68 5.65
CA ASN A 247 -4.23 26.02 6.79
C ASN A 247 -3.30 25.58 7.95
N GLY A 248 -2.10 26.17 8.07
CA GLY A 248 -1.05 25.74 9.01
C GLY A 248 -0.65 24.26 8.91
N LEU A 249 -0.91 23.65 7.76
CA LEU A 249 -0.50 22.29 7.45
C LEU A 249 0.84 22.32 6.73
N LYS A 250 1.68 21.33 7.02
CA LYS A 250 2.93 21.09 6.32
C LYS A 250 2.70 19.93 5.36
N GLY A 251 3.25 20.01 4.15
CA GLY A 251 3.27 18.86 3.24
C GLY A 251 3.95 17.68 3.92
N ALA A 252 3.29 16.53 3.92
CA ALA A 252 3.91 15.29 4.32
C ALA A 252 5.01 14.92 3.30
N ASP A 253 5.99 14.15 3.76
CA ASP A 253 6.88 13.47 2.84
C ASP A 253 6.06 12.49 1.98
N ASP A 254 6.43 12.32 0.71
CA ASP A 254 5.68 11.61 -0.34
C ASP A 254 6.42 10.37 -0.88
N TRP A 255 7.18 9.71 0.01
CA TRP A 255 7.87 8.45 -0.30
C TRP A 255 7.67 7.42 0.80
N VAL A 256 7.85 6.13 0.51
CA VAL A 256 7.83 5.07 1.53
C VAL A 256 8.98 5.26 2.52
N HIS A 257 8.66 5.41 3.82
CA HIS A 257 9.62 5.74 4.87
C HIS A 257 10.72 4.68 5.05
N GLU A 258 11.94 5.08 5.42
CA GLU A 258 13.09 4.15 5.53
C GLU A 258 12.89 3.03 6.56
N SER A 259 12.08 3.27 7.61
CA SER A 259 11.68 2.25 8.59
C SER A 259 11.07 0.99 7.94
N VAL A 260 10.41 1.16 6.79
CA VAL A 260 9.77 0.06 6.04
C VAL A 260 10.83 -0.89 5.47
N ALA A 261 12.04 -0.41 5.16
CA ALA A 261 13.13 -1.25 4.68
C ALA A 261 13.54 -2.31 5.73
N GLY A 262 13.70 -1.90 6.99
CA GLY A 262 14.00 -2.82 8.09
C GLY A 262 12.85 -3.79 8.37
N TRP A 263 11.60 -3.33 8.20
CA TRP A 263 10.43 -4.18 8.30
C TRP A 263 10.36 -5.25 7.19
N ILE A 264 10.62 -4.89 5.93
CA ILE A 264 10.72 -5.85 4.81
C ILE A 264 11.75 -6.92 5.14
N GLU A 265 12.94 -6.53 5.60
CA GLU A 265 14.00 -7.48 5.98
C GLU A 265 13.56 -8.44 7.08
N SER A 266 12.92 -7.91 8.13
CA SER A 266 12.38 -8.70 9.24
C SER A 266 11.31 -9.68 8.76
N GLU A 267 10.31 -9.22 8.02
CA GLU A 267 9.21 -10.05 7.57
C GLU A 267 9.67 -11.11 6.57
N VAL A 268 10.55 -10.79 5.62
CA VAL A 268 11.16 -11.78 4.73
C VAL A 268 11.89 -12.85 5.53
N GLY A 269 12.68 -12.47 6.55
CA GLY A 269 13.37 -13.43 7.42
C GLY A 269 12.41 -14.34 8.18
N ARG A 270 11.30 -13.80 8.70
CA ARG A 270 10.25 -14.58 9.37
C ARG A 270 9.55 -15.53 8.40
N MET A 271 9.22 -15.05 7.20
CA MET A 271 8.63 -15.86 6.13
C MET A 271 9.56 -17.02 5.73
N ASP A 272 10.85 -16.76 5.56
CA ASP A 272 11.82 -17.78 5.20
C ASP A 272 12.00 -18.81 6.33
N ALA A 273 11.98 -18.39 7.59
CA ALA A 273 12.02 -19.28 8.74
C ALA A 273 10.75 -20.16 8.85
N ALA A 274 9.57 -19.59 8.59
CA ALA A 274 8.30 -20.32 8.68
C ALA A 274 8.03 -21.22 7.47
N TRP A 275 8.33 -20.75 6.26
CA TRP A 275 7.89 -21.37 5.00
C TRP A 275 9.02 -21.87 4.12
N GLY A 276 10.27 -21.54 4.44
CA GLY A 276 11.43 -21.80 3.58
C GLY A 276 11.72 -20.64 2.63
N ALA A 277 12.92 -20.65 2.05
CA ALA A 277 13.40 -19.59 1.16
C ALA A 277 12.47 -19.38 -0.04
N ALA A 278 12.25 -18.11 -0.39
CA ALA A 278 11.34 -17.73 -1.47
C ALA A 278 11.78 -18.25 -2.85
N ASP A 279 13.07 -18.39 -3.09
CA ASP A 279 13.68 -18.88 -4.33
C ASP A 279 13.96 -20.40 -4.32
N ALA A 280 13.46 -21.10 -3.31
CA ALA A 280 13.57 -22.56 -3.23
C ALA A 280 12.88 -23.23 -4.43
N GLN A 281 13.63 -24.12 -5.09
CA GLN A 281 13.16 -24.86 -6.26
C GLN A 281 12.47 -26.17 -5.86
N GLY A 282 11.48 -26.58 -6.67
CA GLY A 282 10.75 -27.85 -6.53
C GLY A 282 9.25 -27.68 -6.31
N ASP A 283 8.50 -28.77 -6.43
CA ASP A 283 7.04 -28.75 -6.32
C ASP A 283 6.58 -28.29 -4.92
N GLY A 284 5.69 -27.31 -4.89
CA GLY A 284 5.18 -26.71 -3.65
C GLY A 284 6.21 -25.88 -2.87
N LYS A 285 7.33 -25.51 -3.50
CA LYS A 285 8.39 -24.69 -2.90
C LYS A 285 8.51 -23.34 -3.61
N GLY A 286 9.07 -22.39 -2.87
CA GLY A 286 9.24 -21.01 -3.30
C GLY A 286 7.94 -20.23 -3.30
N ARG A 287 8.05 -18.91 -3.46
CA ARG A 287 6.92 -17.99 -3.51
C ARG A 287 7.20 -16.82 -4.45
N ALA A 288 6.21 -16.44 -5.24
CA ALA A 288 6.23 -15.20 -6.02
C ALA A 288 5.88 -13.99 -5.13
N ALA A 289 6.18 -12.79 -5.62
CA ALA A 289 5.76 -11.56 -4.96
C ALA A 289 5.27 -10.51 -5.98
N LEU A 290 4.35 -9.66 -5.54
CA LEU A 290 3.91 -8.46 -6.26
C LEU A 290 3.76 -7.33 -5.24
N ALA A 291 4.13 -6.11 -5.60
CA ALA A 291 4.05 -4.97 -4.68
C ALA A 291 3.18 -3.84 -5.25
N PHE A 292 2.52 -3.13 -4.35
CA PHE A 292 1.67 -1.98 -4.62
C PHE A 292 2.15 -0.78 -3.80
N VAL A 293 2.20 0.38 -4.42
CA VAL A 293 2.53 1.66 -3.80
C VAL A 293 1.79 2.76 -4.56
N HIS A 294 1.17 3.72 -3.88
CA HIS A 294 0.42 4.77 -4.60
C HIS A 294 1.38 5.72 -5.32
N ILE A 295 2.16 6.52 -4.57
CA ILE A 295 3.13 7.45 -5.16
C ILE A 295 4.33 6.65 -5.64
N PRO A 296 4.70 6.76 -6.93
CA PRO A 296 5.77 5.97 -7.50
C PRO A 296 7.12 6.34 -6.86
N PRO A 297 8.05 5.38 -6.69
CA PRO A 297 9.41 5.72 -6.30
C PRO A 297 10.08 6.62 -7.36
N HIS A 298 11.01 7.47 -6.95
CA HIS A 298 11.60 8.56 -7.76
C HIS A 298 12.27 8.07 -9.06
N PHE A 299 12.70 6.80 -9.15
CA PHE A 299 13.23 6.27 -10.42
C PHE A 299 12.19 6.27 -11.54
N ALA A 300 10.89 6.23 -11.21
CA ALA A 300 9.81 6.23 -12.17
C ALA A 300 9.78 7.52 -13.00
N ILE A 301 10.20 8.66 -12.43
CA ILE A 301 10.36 9.93 -13.15
C ILE A 301 11.27 9.75 -14.37
N ASP A 302 12.37 9.03 -14.22
CA ASP A 302 13.30 8.80 -15.31
C ASP A 302 12.81 7.74 -16.30
N LEU A 303 12.03 6.75 -15.85
CA LEU A 303 11.34 5.85 -16.78
C LEU A 303 10.36 6.60 -17.66
N GLN A 304 9.51 7.42 -17.05
CA GLN A 304 8.42 8.15 -17.70
C GLN A 304 8.91 9.07 -18.82
N LYS A 305 10.07 9.72 -18.62
CA LYS A 305 10.71 10.56 -19.65
C LYS A 305 11.17 9.78 -20.88
N ASN A 306 11.35 8.46 -20.76
CA ASN A 306 11.99 7.61 -21.76
C ASN A 306 11.07 6.50 -22.29
N ILE A 307 9.78 6.54 -21.98
CA ILE A 307 8.79 5.58 -22.49
C ILE A 307 8.66 5.67 -24.01
N ASP A 308 8.73 4.52 -24.67
CA ASP A 308 8.52 4.32 -26.09
C ASP A 308 7.25 3.50 -26.30
N SER A 309 6.19 4.13 -26.81
CA SER A 309 4.90 3.48 -27.03
C SER A 309 4.95 2.23 -27.95
N GLY A 310 6.03 2.05 -28.72
CA GLY A 310 6.25 0.85 -29.53
C GLY A 310 6.75 -0.36 -28.73
N LYS A 311 7.33 -0.15 -27.54
CA LYS A 311 7.88 -1.19 -26.65
C LYS A 311 7.08 -1.31 -25.37
N GLU A 312 6.76 -0.17 -24.77
CA GLU A 312 5.96 -0.04 -23.56
C GLU A 312 4.56 0.47 -23.93
N PRO A 313 3.64 -0.42 -24.35
CA PRO A 313 2.30 0.00 -24.76
C PRO A 313 1.51 0.52 -23.56
N GLY A 314 0.62 1.47 -23.82
CA GLY A 314 -0.16 2.19 -22.81
C GLY A 314 0.01 3.69 -22.95
N LEU A 315 -0.98 4.44 -22.50
CA LEU A 315 -0.90 5.88 -22.44
C LEU A 315 0.18 6.32 -21.43
N ASN A 316 0.95 7.34 -21.78
CA ASN A 316 1.83 8.08 -20.87
C ASN A 316 1.23 9.49 -20.72
N GLY A 317 0.15 9.59 -19.94
CA GLY A 317 -0.72 10.76 -19.91
C GLY A 317 -0.27 11.85 -18.93
N ALA A 318 0.56 11.55 -17.93
CA ALA A 318 0.94 12.59 -16.97
C ALA A 318 1.78 13.70 -17.65
N TYR A 319 1.36 14.94 -17.45
CA TYR A 319 2.04 16.12 -17.97
C TYR A 319 3.52 16.09 -17.53
N ALA A 320 4.44 16.30 -18.48
CA ALA A 320 5.72 16.89 -18.12
C ALA A 320 5.42 18.17 -17.33
N PRO A 321 6.03 18.44 -16.17
CA PRO A 321 5.66 19.58 -15.34
C PRO A 321 5.91 20.86 -16.14
N VAL A 322 4.87 21.38 -16.79
CA VAL A 322 4.89 22.72 -17.33
C VAL A 322 4.70 23.60 -16.12
N PHE A 323 5.77 24.24 -15.67
CA PHE A 323 5.68 25.37 -14.75
C PHE A 323 4.75 26.41 -15.38
N VAL A 324 3.46 26.36 -15.07
CA VAL A 324 2.52 27.37 -15.49
C VAL A 324 2.77 28.57 -14.58
N SER A 325 3.52 29.53 -15.10
CA SER A 325 3.54 30.90 -14.56
C SER A 325 2.09 31.35 -14.35
N PRO A 326 1.74 32.03 -13.23
CA PRO A 326 0.36 32.24 -12.78
C PRO A 326 -0.47 33.22 -13.63
N ASN A 327 -0.12 33.44 -14.89
CA ASN A 327 -0.83 34.38 -15.76
C ASN A 327 -1.29 33.72 -17.06
N LEU A 328 -2.62 33.60 -17.15
CA LEU A 328 -3.48 33.49 -18.35
C LEU A 328 -3.63 32.09 -18.96
N PHE A 329 -4.88 31.58 -19.04
CA PHE A 329 -5.55 31.26 -20.31
C PHE A 329 -7.07 31.06 -20.08
N TYR A 330 -7.89 31.87 -20.77
CA TYR A 330 -9.29 31.58 -21.07
C TYR A 330 -9.31 30.89 -22.44
N SER A 331 -9.84 29.67 -22.54
CA SER A 331 -10.15 29.02 -23.83
C SER A 331 -11.66 28.89 -24.01
N TYR A 332 -12.23 29.61 -24.97
CA TYR A 332 -13.63 29.47 -25.38
C TYR A 332 -13.72 28.45 -26.53
N LEU A 333 -14.51 27.38 -26.36
CA LEU A 333 -14.88 26.47 -27.46
C LEU A 333 -16.18 26.96 -28.11
N LEU A 334 -16.12 27.28 -29.41
CA LEU A 334 -17.27 27.67 -30.23
C LEU A 334 -17.89 26.42 -30.86
N HIS A 335 -19.14 26.09 -30.53
CA HIS A 335 -19.95 25.12 -31.29
C HIS A 335 -21.05 25.86 -32.06
N PHE A 336 -21.08 25.68 -33.39
CA PHE A 336 -22.17 26.13 -34.25
C PHE A 336 -23.06 24.93 -34.60
N SER A 337 -24.30 24.94 -34.13
CA SER A 337 -25.36 24.08 -34.65
C SER A 337 -26.55 24.96 -35.07
N ALA A 338 -26.83 25.01 -36.37
CA ALA A 338 -28.06 25.61 -36.90
C ALA A 338 -29.10 24.51 -37.15
N PRO A 339 -30.40 24.83 -36.99
CA PRO A 339 -31.17 25.03 -38.21
C PRO A 339 -31.90 26.39 -38.24
N ALA A 340 -32.14 26.84 -39.46
CA ALA A 340 -32.71 28.14 -39.80
C ALA A 340 -34.14 28.34 -39.28
N SER A 341 -34.34 29.31 -38.38
CA SER A 341 -35.58 30.13 -38.30
C SER A 341 -35.63 31.15 -37.15
N HIS A 342 -34.64 31.22 -36.25
CA HIS A 342 -34.57 32.27 -35.21
C HIS A 342 -33.16 32.85 -35.05
N PRO A 343 -33.00 34.12 -34.62
CA PRO A 343 -31.70 34.68 -34.28
C PRO A 343 -31.06 33.84 -33.16
N PRO A 344 -29.76 33.52 -33.23
CA PRO A 344 -29.11 32.69 -32.22
C PRO A 344 -29.13 33.41 -30.87
N ILE A 345 -29.77 32.82 -29.88
CA ILE A 345 -29.60 33.21 -28.48
C ILE A 345 -28.25 32.64 -28.04
N MET A 346 -27.28 33.52 -27.84
CA MET A 346 -25.98 33.17 -27.26
C MET A 346 -26.19 32.86 -25.78
N VAL A 347 -26.33 31.59 -25.43
CA VAL A 347 -26.26 31.14 -24.04
C VAL A 347 -24.81 30.76 -23.78
N LEU A 348 -24.06 31.66 -23.16
CA LEU A 348 -22.76 31.34 -22.58
C LEU A 348 -23.02 30.47 -21.35
N HIS A 349 -22.80 29.16 -21.46
CA HIS A 349 -22.54 28.35 -20.28
C HIS A 349 -21.05 28.53 -19.96
N PRO A 350 -20.69 29.20 -18.85
CA PRO A 350 -19.35 29.07 -18.33
C PRO A 350 -19.20 27.62 -17.84
N THR A 351 -18.66 26.72 -18.66
CA THR A 351 -17.95 25.56 -18.11
C THR A 351 -16.66 26.11 -17.52
N MET A 352 -16.73 26.54 -16.27
CA MET A 352 -15.52 26.74 -15.48
C MET A 352 -14.92 25.36 -15.24
N TYR A 353 -13.98 24.99 -16.10
CA TYR A 353 -12.99 23.99 -15.77
C TYR A 353 -12.07 24.63 -14.73
N TYR A 354 -12.42 24.49 -13.45
CA TYR A 354 -11.40 24.61 -12.42
C TYR A 354 -10.64 23.29 -12.51
N PRO A 355 -9.41 23.24 -13.07
CA PRO A 355 -8.56 22.11 -12.75
C PRO A 355 -8.51 22.05 -11.22
N ALA A 356 -8.75 20.89 -10.61
CA ALA A 356 -8.64 20.69 -9.17
C ALA A 356 -7.32 21.29 -8.62
N ASP A 357 -6.28 21.33 -9.46
CA ASP A 357 -4.98 21.97 -9.22
C ASP A 357 -4.99 23.49 -8.97
N GLN A 358 -6.06 24.24 -9.31
CA GLN A 358 -6.15 25.69 -9.01
C GLN A 358 -6.92 26.01 -7.73
N LEU A 359 -7.59 25.05 -7.09
CA LEU A 359 -8.29 25.26 -5.81
C LEU A 359 -7.51 24.78 -4.58
N GLY A 360 -6.28 24.32 -4.77
CA GLY A 360 -5.30 24.18 -3.72
C GLY A 360 -3.92 24.03 -4.33
N SER A 361 -2.98 24.89 -3.96
CA SER A 361 -1.54 24.72 -4.18
C SER A 361 -0.98 23.49 -3.41
N GLY A 362 -1.72 22.37 -3.36
CA GLY A 362 -1.58 21.38 -2.30
C GLY A 362 -1.67 19.89 -2.65
N SER A 363 -1.99 19.49 -3.88
CA SER A 363 -1.62 18.13 -4.27
C SER A 363 -0.10 18.14 -4.48
N ALA A 364 0.66 17.58 -3.53
CA ALA A 364 2.08 17.32 -3.77
C ALA A 364 2.18 16.26 -4.87
N GLN A 365 2.13 16.68 -6.13
CA GLN A 365 2.42 15.81 -7.26
C GLN A 365 3.85 15.30 -7.09
N ALA A 366 3.95 13.97 -7.02
CA ALA A 366 5.09 13.09 -7.13
C ALA A 366 6.51 13.70 -6.98
N SER A 367 7.26 13.17 -6.01
CA SER A 367 8.71 12.98 -6.05
C SER A 367 9.48 14.19 -6.58
N ASN A 368 9.35 15.29 -5.84
CA ASN A 368 10.09 16.52 -6.08
C ASN A 368 11.59 16.21 -6.34
N PRO A 369 12.26 16.85 -7.33
CA PRO A 369 13.70 16.66 -7.54
C PRO A 369 14.57 16.86 -6.29
N SER A 370 14.10 17.64 -5.31
CA SER A 370 14.77 17.86 -4.02
C SER A 370 14.68 16.67 -3.04
N THR A 371 13.78 15.71 -3.27
CA THR A 371 13.57 14.51 -2.44
C THR A 371 14.12 13.24 -3.10
N ILE A 372 14.81 13.37 -4.25
CA ILE A 372 15.47 12.25 -4.94
C ILE A 372 16.36 11.45 -3.99
N GLY A 373 16.20 10.13 -4.03
CA GLY A 373 17.01 9.17 -3.27
C GLY A 373 16.48 8.86 -1.86
N LYS A 374 15.43 9.55 -1.41
CA LYS A 374 14.83 9.32 -0.09
C LYS A 374 14.12 7.97 0.05
N ASP A 375 13.64 7.40 -1.06
CA ASP A 375 13.09 6.05 -1.15
C ASP A 375 14.16 4.96 -1.39
N GLY A 376 15.44 5.32 -1.48
CA GLY A 376 16.51 4.39 -1.85
C GLY A 376 16.62 3.21 -0.87
N SER A 377 16.45 3.44 0.43
CA SER A 377 16.44 2.37 1.45
C SER A 377 15.30 1.38 1.21
N PHE A 378 14.09 1.90 0.96
CA PHE A 378 12.92 1.09 0.64
C PHE A 378 13.14 0.29 -0.66
N TRP A 379 13.56 0.96 -1.74
CA TRP A 379 13.75 0.31 -3.04
C TRP A 379 14.83 -0.76 -2.99
N ASN A 380 15.94 -0.51 -2.28
CA ASN A 380 17.00 -1.51 -2.10
C ASN A 380 16.53 -2.72 -1.28
N ALA A 381 15.75 -2.51 -0.22
CA ALA A 381 15.21 -3.61 0.58
C ALA A 381 14.19 -4.44 -0.22
N LEU A 382 13.23 -3.79 -0.87
CA LEU A 382 12.22 -4.47 -1.69
C LEU A 382 12.87 -5.31 -2.79
N THR A 383 13.73 -4.71 -3.61
CA THR A 383 14.37 -5.39 -4.75
C THR A 383 15.49 -6.37 -4.34
N GLY A 384 16.13 -6.16 -3.20
CA GLY A 384 17.22 -7.02 -2.72
C GLY A 384 16.74 -8.24 -1.93
N LYS A 385 15.66 -8.09 -1.16
CA LYS A 385 15.21 -9.08 -0.16
C LYS A 385 13.98 -9.84 -0.62
N VAL A 386 13.02 -9.19 -1.27
CA VAL A 386 11.82 -9.86 -1.79
C VAL A 386 12.15 -10.56 -3.10
N LYS A 387 12.33 -11.89 -3.03
CA LYS A 387 12.64 -12.71 -4.21
C LYS A 387 11.40 -12.94 -5.07
N ASN A 388 11.63 -13.25 -6.35
CA ASN A 388 10.59 -13.52 -7.35
C ASN A 388 9.55 -12.39 -7.46
N LEU A 389 9.98 -11.14 -7.28
CA LEU A 389 9.15 -9.95 -7.44
C LEU A 389 8.79 -9.77 -8.92
N LYS A 390 7.50 -9.91 -9.24
CA LYS A 390 6.96 -9.86 -10.60
C LYS A 390 6.81 -8.44 -11.13
N GLY A 391 6.55 -7.51 -10.24
CA GLY A 391 6.52 -6.10 -10.54
C GLY A 391 6.12 -5.26 -9.34
N VAL A 392 6.16 -3.95 -9.55
CA VAL A 392 5.67 -2.95 -8.61
C VAL A 392 4.66 -2.08 -9.34
N ILE A 393 3.52 -1.88 -8.73
CA ILE A 393 2.31 -1.32 -9.36
C ILE A 393 1.90 -0.03 -8.64
N SER A 394 1.52 1.01 -9.40
CA SER A 394 1.21 2.35 -8.89
C SER A 394 0.02 3.04 -9.58
N GLY A 395 -0.79 3.74 -8.78
CA GLY A 395 -2.00 4.46 -9.21
C GLY A 395 -1.80 5.95 -9.54
N HIS A 396 -0.93 6.66 -8.81
CA HIS A 396 -0.88 8.14 -8.70
C HIS A 396 -0.99 8.99 -9.98
N ASP A 397 -0.36 8.57 -11.08
CA ASP A 397 -0.43 9.34 -12.33
C ASP A 397 -1.62 8.86 -13.18
N HIS A 398 -2.74 9.58 -13.11
CA HIS A 398 -4.05 9.13 -13.58
C HIS A 398 -4.02 8.66 -15.04
N GLY A 399 -3.32 9.39 -15.91
CA GLY A 399 -3.23 9.09 -17.33
C GLY A 399 -2.17 8.05 -17.72
N ASN A 400 -1.37 7.56 -16.77
CA ASN A 400 -0.31 6.60 -17.06
C ASN A 400 -0.84 5.16 -17.01
N GLU A 401 -0.47 4.37 -18.02
CA GLU A 401 -0.96 3.02 -18.25
C GLU A 401 0.16 2.06 -18.70
N TRP A 402 1.40 2.52 -18.74
CA TRP A 402 2.52 1.76 -19.25
C TRP A 402 3.18 0.91 -18.15
N CYS A 403 3.93 -0.09 -18.59
CA CYS A 403 4.89 -0.78 -17.75
C CYS A 403 6.28 -0.67 -18.40
N ALA A 404 7.33 -0.63 -17.58
CA ALA A 404 8.70 -0.61 -18.05
C ALA A 404 9.61 -1.30 -17.02
N ARG A 405 10.64 -2.02 -17.46
CA ARG A 405 11.66 -2.50 -16.52
C ARG A 405 12.68 -1.41 -16.25
N GLU A 406 12.86 -1.11 -14.97
CA GLU A 406 13.89 -0.16 -14.62
C GLU A 406 15.30 -0.72 -14.87
N PRO A 407 16.23 0.11 -15.36
CA PRO A 407 17.48 -0.36 -15.93
C PRO A 407 18.48 -0.88 -14.89
N THR A 408 18.30 -0.60 -13.59
CA THR A 408 19.31 -0.82 -12.55
C THR A 408 19.08 -2.11 -11.77
N LYS A 409 17.89 -2.32 -11.19
CA LYS A 409 17.52 -3.53 -10.44
C LYS A 409 16.80 -4.58 -11.30
N LYS A 410 16.49 -4.25 -12.56
CA LYS A 410 15.76 -5.07 -13.52
C LYS A 410 14.35 -5.47 -13.07
N VAL A 411 13.71 -4.68 -12.21
CA VAL A 411 12.32 -4.89 -11.77
C VAL A 411 11.36 -4.18 -12.72
N ILE A 412 10.23 -4.83 -13.04
CA ILE A 412 9.18 -4.21 -13.86
C ILE A 412 8.33 -3.30 -12.99
N PHE A 413 8.14 -2.06 -13.42
CA PHE A 413 7.26 -1.07 -12.79
C PHE A 413 6.09 -0.79 -13.73
N CYS A 414 4.88 -0.63 -13.17
CA CYS A 414 3.66 -0.40 -13.94
C CYS A 414 2.82 0.71 -13.32
N PHE A 415 2.21 1.52 -14.17
CA PHE A 415 1.07 2.38 -13.82
C PHE A 415 -0.26 1.74 -14.18
N ASP A 416 -1.33 2.11 -13.48
CA ASP A 416 -2.60 1.38 -13.50
C ASP A 416 -3.71 1.95 -14.36
N LYS A 417 -3.65 3.25 -14.69
CA LYS A 417 -4.78 4.09 -15.09
C LYS A 417 -5.72 4.45 -13.94
N HIS A 418 -6.24 5.68 -13.96
CA HIS A 418 -7.38 6.06 -13.12
C HIS A 418 -8.69 5.39 -13.59
N GLY A 419 -9.47 4.92 -12.61
CA GLY A 419 -10.82 4.42 -12.82
C GLY A 419 -11.90 5.36 -12.26
N GLY A 420 -11.50 6.38 -11.51
CA GLY A 420 -12.43 7.35 -10.91
C GLY A 420 -12.86 8.40 -11.91
N TYR A 421 -14.10 8.83 -11.78
CA TYR A 421 -14.62 10.02 -12.43
C TYR A 421 -14.22 11.31 -11.69
N GLY A 422 -13.84 11.22 -10.41
CA GLY A 422 -13.18 12.33 -9.71
C GLY A 422 -11.71 12.49 -10.13
N GLY A 423 -11.08 13.55 -9.65
CA GLY A 423 -9.69 13.88 -9.93
C GLY A 423 -9.47 14.43 -11.34
N TYR A 424 -8.20 14.64 -11.70
CA TYR A 424 -7.87 15.18 -13.03
C TYR A 424 -7.99 14.12 -14.12
N THR A 425 -8.50 14.53 -15.29
CA THR A 425 -8.59 13.69 -16.48
C THR A 425 -8.44 14.55 -17.73
N GLN A 426 -8.20 13.93 -18.89
CA GLN A 426 -8.14 14.63 -20.18
C GLN A 426 -8.94 13.90 -21.27
N ASP A 427 -9.33 14.66 -22.28
CA ASP A 427 -9.97 14.12 -23.48
C ASP A 427 -9.13 13.00 -24.10
N GLY A 428 -9.78 11.84 -24.30
CA GLY A 428 -9.17 10.66 -24.90
C GLY A 428 -8.48 9.70 -23.94
N TRP A 429 -8.32 10.04 -22.65
CA TRP A 429 -7.84 9.08 -21.65
C TRP A 429 -8.88 7.99 -21.43
N GLY A 430 -10.13 8.38 -21.23
CA GLY A 430 -11.19 7.47 -20.79
C GLY A 430 -10.93 6.90 -19.39
N PHE A 431 -11.86 6.09 -18.89
CA PHE A 431 -11.79 5.50 -17.54
C PHE A 431 -11.59 3.99 -17.65
N GLY A 432 -10.79 3.41 -16.77
CA GLY A 432 -10.52 1.98 -16.83
C GLY A 432 -9.75 1.45 -15.63
N VAL A 433 -9.33 0.20 -15.75
CA VAL A 433 -8.62 -0.53 -14.70
C VAL A 433 -7.47 -1.33 -15.28
N ARG A 434 -6.46 -1.62 -14.46
CA ARG A 434 -5.47 -2.66 -14.78
C ARG A 434 -5.94 -4.02 -14.26
N ASN A 435 -5.79 -5.04 -15.09
CA ASN A 435 -5.92 -6.43 -14.68
C ASN A 435 -4.55 -7.11 -14.66
N LEU A 436 -4.38 -8.07 -13.74
CA LEU A 436 -3.22 -8.94 -13.62
C LEU A 436 -3.70 -10.38 -13.45
N VAL A 437 -3.13 -11.32 -14.19
CA VAL A 437 -3.43 -12.75 -14.07
C VAL A 437 -2.14 -13.54 -13.92
N PHE A 438 -1.96 -14.12 -12.73
CA PHE A 438 -0.96 -15.16 -12.50
C PHE A 438 -1.46 -16.44 -13.17
N LYS A 439 -0.66 -17.01 -14.08
CA LYS A 439 -1.03 -18.22 -14.83
C LYS A 439 -0.84 -19.52 -14.04
N SER A 440 -0.04 -19.48 -12.98
CA SER A 440 0.23 -20.64 -12.13
C SER A 440 0.62 -20.21 -10.71
N PRO A 441 0.52 -21.11 -9.70
CA PRO A 441 1.00 -20.85 -8.34
C PRO A 441 2.53 -20.99 -8.20
N LYS A 442 3.28 -21.15 -9.30
CA LYS A 442 4.73 -21.36 -9.25
C LYS A 442 5.47 -20.04 -9.08
N PRO A 443 6.61 -20.02 -8.36
CA PRO A 443 7.38 -18.79 -8.14
C PRO A 443 7.93 -18.17 -9.43
N ASP A 444 8.15 -18.96 -10.48
CA ASP A 444 8.62 -18.51 -11.80
C ASP A 444 7.48 -18.05 -12.73
N THR A 445 6.22 -18.11 -12.27
CA THR A 445 5.04 -17.75 -13.09
C THR A 445 5.18 -16.36 -13.73
N GLU A 446 4.77 -16.28 -14.98
CA GLU A 446 4.51 -15.01 -15.65
C GLU A 446 3.15 -14.44 -15.20
N VAL A 447 2.99 -13.13 -15.38
CA VAL A 447 1.76 -12.41 -15.06
C VAL A 447 1.26 -11.69 -16.31
N ASP A 448 0.13 -12.10 -16.87
CA ASP A 448 -0.52 -11.33 -17.94
C ASP A 448 -1.12 -10.06 -17.35
N THR A 449 -0.94 -8.92 -18.02
CA THR A 449 -1.58 -7.66 -17.60
C THR A 449 -2.05 -6.84 -18.79
N TRP A 450 -3.13 -6.11 -18.62
CA TRP A 450 -3.74 -5.23 -19.62
C TRP A 450 -4.59 -4.16 -18.93
N ILE A 451 -4.91 -3.10 -19.68
CA ILE A 451 -5.90 -2.11 -19.30
C ILE A 451 -7.25 -2.52 -19.88
N ARG A 452 -8.28 -2.53 -19.03
CA ARG A 452 -9.68 -2.66 -19.43
C ARG A 452 -10.35 -1.30 -19.30
N ILE A 453 -10.66 -0.68 -20.43
CA ILE A 453 -11.41 0.58 -20.49
C ILE A 453 -12.89 0.30 -20.27
N GLU A 454 -13.60 1.15 -19.54
CA GLU A 454 -15.02 1.02 -19.15
C GLU A 454 -15.91 0.41 -20.25
N GLY A 455 -15.76 0.88 -21.48
CA GLY A 455 -16.55 0.45 -22.65
C GLY A 455 -16.32 -0.98 -23.17
N GLY A 456 -15.45 -1.79 -22.57
CA GLY A 456 -15.21 -3.18 -23.01
C GLY A 456 -13.81 -3.46 -23.53
N GLU A 457 -13.12 -2.41 -24.00
CA GLU A 457 -11.90 -2.55 -24.77
C GLU A 457 -10.70 -2.92 -23.89
N GLU A 458 -9.94 -3.94 -24.32
CA GLU A 458 -8.64 -4.27 -23.75
C GLU A 458 -7.52 -3.56 -24.52
N LYS A 459 -6.60 -2.92 -23.80
CA LYS A 459 -5.43 -2.22 -24.34
C LYS A 459 -4.17 -2.54 -23.53
N ALA A 460 -3.01 -2.15 -24.07
CA ALA A 460 -1.72 -2.24 -23.37
C ALA A 460 -1.43 -3.63 -22.77
N ARG A 461 -1.81 -4.68 -23.49
CA ARG A 461 -1.64 -6.06 -23.02
C ARG A 461 -0.20 -6.51 -23.17
N ILE A 462 0.38 -6.98 -22.07
CA ILE A 462 1.76 -7.45 -21.97
C ILE A 462 1.84 -8.65 -21.01
N VAL A 463 3.00 -9.27 -20.94
CA VAL A 463 3.28 -10.38 -20.01
C VAL A 463 4.46 -10.00 -19.14
N LEU A 464 4.26 -9.81 -17.84
CA LEU A 464 5.35 -9.56 -16.90
C LEU A 464 6.15 -10.86 -16.72
N GLY A 465 7.37 -10.87 -17.24
CA GLY A 465 8.26 -12.04 -17.20
C GLY A 465 9.70 -11.65 -17.52
N PRO A 466 10.63 -12.60 -17.57
CA PRO A 466 12.04 -12.34 -17.91
C PRO A 466 12.22 -11.67 -19.28
N ASP A 467 11.32 -11.96 -20.23
CA ASP A 467 11.40 -11.52 -21.62
C ASP A 467 10.77 -10.15 -21.88
N TYR A 468 10.06 -9.57 -20.91
CA TYR A 468 9.38 -8.28 -21.09
C TYR A 468 10.31 -7.09 -20.95
N ASN A 469 10.37 -6.30 -22.03
CA ASN A 469 10.97 -4.97 -22.18
C ASN A 469 10.88 -4.45 -23.61
#